data_AF-A0A953SI82-F1
#
_entry.id   AF-A0A953SI82-F1
#
_cell.length_a   1.000
_cell.length_b   1.000
_cell.length_c   1.000
_cell.angle_alpha   90.00
_cell.angle_beta   90.00
_cell.angle_gamma   90.00
#
_symmetry.space_group_name_H-M   'P 1'
#
loop_
_entity.id
_entity.type
_entity.pdbx_description
1 polymer ?
#
loop_
_entity_poly.entity_id
_entity_poly.type
_entity_poly.pdbx_seq_one_letter_code
_entity_poly.pdbx_strand_id
1 'polypeptide(L)'
;FAACADADAEFEALAPDWPPRRQAAIDRAILRLGHFEMVSGRTPPKVVVNESVELAKAFSTDRSPAFINGLLGKVLKRVLGSAEPAPTLDDGEHADVTPLHLGGAAPGEHDGPAPGSGG
;
A
#
# COMPACT_ATOMS: atom_id res chain seq x y z
N PHE A 1 15.19 7.38 18.82
CA PHE A 1 14.24 8.43 19.26
C PHE A 1 14.45 9.79 18.60
N ALA A 2 15.68 10.17 18.20
CA ALA A 2 15.93 11.45 17.49
C ALA A 2 15.06 11.62 16.22
N ALA A 3 14.96 10.59 15.37
CA ALA A 3 14.12 10.63 14.16
C ALA A 3 12.63 10.94 14.42
N CYS A 4 12.09 10.56 15.59
CA CYS A 4 10.71 10.90 15.94
C CYS A 4 10.56 12.39 16.27
N ALA A 5 11.57 12.98 16.92
CA ALA A 5 11.56 14.40 17.27
C ALA A 5 11.73 15.28 16.02
N ASP A 6 12.57 14.84 15.07
CA ASP A 6 12.76 15.53 13.79
C ASP A 6 11.45 15.55 12.97
N ALA A 7 10.77 14.42 12.88
CA ALA A 7 9.47 14.33 12.21
C ALA A 7 8.41 15.22 12.88
N ASP A 8 8.30 15.17 14.22
CA ASP A 8 7.34 15.99 14.96
C ASP A 8 7.60 17.49 14.72
N ALA A 9 8.85 17.93 14.79
CA ALA A 9 9.24 19.32 14.56
C ALA A 9 8.93 19.78 13.13
N GLU A 10 9.16 18.93 12.13
CA GLU A 10 8.82 19.25 10.74
C GLU A 10 7.30 19.37 10.55
N PHE A 11 6.51 18.46 11.12
CA PHE A 11 5.06 18.53 10.99
C PHE A 11 4.44 19.70 11.76
N GLU A 12 4.98 20.08 12.93
CA GLU A 12 4.59 21.32 13.63
C GLU A 12 4.84 22.56 12.76
N ALA A 13 5.97 22.61 12.03
CA ALA A 13 6.25 23.70 11.11
C ALA A 13 5.33 23.70 9.88
N LEU A 14 4.99 22.53 9.35
CA LEU A 14 4.10 22.38 8.18
C LEU A 14 2.62 22.57 8.49
N ALA A 15 2.22 22.40 9.74
CA ALA A 15 0.86 22.60 10.23
C ALA A 15 0.90 23.23 11.64
N PRO A 16 0.97 24.57 11.73
CA PRO A 16 1.00 25.28 13.02
C PRO A 16 -0.24 25.01 13.89
N ASP A 17 -1.39 24.75 13.26
CA ASP A 17 -2.65 24.39 13.91
C ASP A 17 -2.73 22.90 14.28
N TRP A 18 -1.64 22.13 14.10
CA TRP A 18 -1.51 20.72 14.44
C TRP A 18 -0.63 20.53 15.68
N PRO A 19 -1.17 20.73 16.90
CA PRO A 19 -0.42 20.40 18.10
C PRO A 19 -0.34 18.86 18.23
N PRO A 20 0.85 18.24 18.21
CA PRO A 20 0.99 16.79 18.16
C PRO A 20 0.21 16.10 19.28
N ARG A 21 0.18 16.70 20.48
CA ARG A 21 -0.54 16.14 21.65
C ARG A 21 -2.06 16.05 21.48
N ARG A 22 -2.68 16.79 20.57
CA ARG A 22 -4.14 16.74 20.32
C ARG A 22 -4.57 15.71 19.28
N GLN A 23 -3.61 14.98 18.74
CA GLN A 23 -3.82 14.06 17.64
C GLN A 23 -3.94 12.65 18.17
N ALA A 24 -4.65 11.80 17.43
CA ALA A 24 -4.69 10.38 17.74
C ALA A 24 -3.25 9.85 17.82
N ALA A 25 -2.97 9.00 18.81
CA ALA A 25 -1.64 8.40 18.95
C ALA A 25 -1.24 7.63 17.68
N ILE A 26 -2.23 7.04 17.00
CA ILE A 26 -2.09 6.32 15.74
C ILE A 26 -1.68 7.26 14.60
N ASP A 27 -2.35 8.42 14.44
CA ASP A 27 -1.99 9.40 13.40
C ASP A 27 -0.54 9.88 13.56
N ARG A 28 -0.10 10.16 14.80
CA ARG A 28 1.30 10.51 15.06
C ARG A 28 2.26 9.38 14.68
N ALA A 29 1.91 8.13 14.98
CA ALA A 29 2.75 6.98 14.66
C ALA A 29 2.90 6.80 13.14
N ILE A 30 1.78 6.91 12.40
CA ILE A 30 1.75 6.83 10.94
C ILE A 30 2.59 7.93 10.31
N LEU A 31 2.42 9.19 10.75
CA LEU A 31 3.19 10.32 10.23
C LEU A 31 4.69 10.17 10.45
N ARG A 32 5.11 9.73 11.65
CA ARG A 32 6.52 9.50 11.95
C ARG A 32 7.11 8.39 11.10
N LEU A 33 6.37 7.29 10.92
CA LEU A 33 6.81 6.17 10.07
C LEU A 33 6.95 6.62 8.62
N GLY A 34 5.91 7.26 8.06
CA GLY A 34 5.92 7.73 6.68
C GLY A 34 7.01 8.76 6.41
N HIS A 35 7.23 9.70 7.34
CA HIS A 35 8.33 10.66 7.25
C HIS A 35 9.69 9.97 7.23
N PHE A 36 9.94 9.07 8.17
CA PHE A 36 11.19 8.34 8.27
C PHE A 36 11.51 7.55 7.00
N GLU A 37 10.52 6.84 6.44
CA GLU A 37 10.73 6.07 5.22
C GLU A 37 11.09 6.96 4.03
N MET A 38 10.37 8.08 3.84
CA MET A 38 10.65 9.04 2.77
C MET A 38 12.05 9.64 2.87
N VAL A 39 12.47 10.06 4.07
CA VAL A 39 13.79 10.67 4.30
C VAL A 39 14.90 9.63 4.16
N SER A 40 14.63 8.37 4.51
CA SER A 40 15.62 7.30 4.37
C SER A 40 15.89 6.89 2.92
N GLY A 41 15.00 7.26 1.98
CA GLY A 41 15.12 6.92 0.56
C GLY A 41 14.97 5.42 0.24
N ARG A 42 14.57 4.60 1.21
CA ARG A 42 14.45 3.14 1.05
C ARG A 42 13.20 2.71 0.28
N THR A 43 12.15 3.52 0.35
CA THR A 43 10.85 3.25 -0.28
C THR A 43 10.50 4.44 -1.18
N PRO A 44 10.00 4.21 -2.41
CA PRO A 44 9.55 5.30 -3.28
C PRO A 44 8.57 6.23 -2.54
N PRO A 45 8.83 7.55 -2.46
CA PRO A 45 8.06 8.45 -1.59
C PRO A 45 6.54 8.45 -1.86
N LYS A 46 6.12 8.23 -3.11
CA LYS A 46 4.68 8.12 -3.46
C LYS A 46 4.02 6.89 -2.85
N VAL A 47 4.73 5.76 -2.80
CA VAL A 47 4.25 4.52 -2.17
C VAL A 47 4.08 4.74 -0.67
N VAL A 48 5.06 5.40 -0.04
CA VAL A 48 5.00 5.71 1.40
C VAL A 48 3.77 6.56 1.74
N VAL A 49 3.40 7.53 0.90
CA VAL A 49 2.14 8.28 1.06
C VAL A 49 0.93 7.35 1.00
N ASN A 50 0.85 6.50 -0.02
CA ASN A 50 -0.27 5.59 -0.23
C ASN A 50 -0.46 4.66 0.98
N GLU A 51 0.60 3.97 1.40
CA GLU A 51 0.53 3.03 2.53
C GLU A 51 0.17 3.72 3.84
N SER A 52 0.66 4.94 4.06
CA SER A 52 0.30 5.73 5.24
C SER A 52 -1.19 6.08 5.27
N VAL A 53 -1.79 6.35 4.10
CA VAL A 53 -3.22 6.63 3.98
C VAL A 53 -4.06 5.37 4.22
N GLU A 54 -3.63 4.22 3.69
CA GLU A 54 -4.31 2.94 3.96
C GLU A 54 -4.24 2.55 5.44
N LEU A 55 -3.10 2.74 6.11
CA LEU A 55 -2.99 2.55 7.56
C LEU A 55 -3.95 3.47 8.34
N ALA A 56 -4.11 4.72 7.91
CA ALA A 56 -5.02 5.66 8.56
C ALA A 56 -6.49 5.25 8.40
N LYS A 57 -6.87 4.69 7.24
CA LYS A 57 -8.22 4.14 7.01
C LYS A 57 -8.48 2.92 7.91
N ALA A 58 -7.48 2.06 8.08
CA ALA A 58 -7.64 0.82 8.84
C ALA A 58 -7.68 1.03 10.36
N PHE A 59 -6.91 2.00 10.87
CA PHE A 59 -6.61 2.09 12.31
C PHE A 59 -6.99 3.41 12.97
N SER A 60 -7.44 4.42 12.23
CA SER A 60 -7.70 5.76 12.78
C SER A 60 -9.13 6.24 12.52
N THR A 61 -9.35 7.55 12.47
CA THR A 61 -10.67 8.16 12.27
C THR A 61 -10.95 8.46 10.80
N ASP A 62 -12.22 8.66 10.44
CA ASP A 62 -12.64 9.01 9.06
C ASP A 62 -11.96 10.27 8.50
N ARG A 63 -11.50 11.18 9.37
CA ARG A 63 -10.78 12.40 8.96
C ARG A 63 -9.29 12.19 8.76
N SER A 64 -8.73 11.10 9.30
CA SER A 64 -7.30 10.84 9.33
C SER A 64 -6.70 10.59 7.93
N PRO A 65 -7.32 9.82 7.01
CA PRO A 65 -6.75 9.60 5.67
C PRO A 65 -6.44 10.89 4.90
N ALA A 66 -7.41 11.83 4.88
CA ALA A 66 -7.22 13.12 4.21
C ALA A 66 -6.15 13.98 4.90
N PHE A 67 -6.13 13.95 6.22
CA PHE A 67 -5.16 14.68 7.02
C PHE A 67 -3.71 14.18 6.80
N ILE A 68 -3.50 12.86 6.87
CA ILE A 68 -2.22 12.20 6.65
C ILE A 68 -1.71 12.48 5.23
N ASN A 69 -2.57 12.32 4.22
CA ASN A 69 -2.24 12.63 2.83
C ASN A 69 -1.80 14.10 2.66
N GLY A 70 -2.48 15.03 3.32
CA GLY A 70 -2.16 16.45 3.29
C GLY A 70 -0.78 16.79 3.85
N LEU A 71 -0.39 16.18 4.98
CA LEU A 71 0.92 16.43 5.59
C LEU A 71 2.06 15.73 4.85
N LEU A 72 1.93 14.43 4.58
CA LEU A 72 2.96 13.67 3.87
C LEU A 72 3.12 14.15 2.43
N GLY A 73 2.07 14.67 1.78
CA GLY A 73 2.16 15.31 0.48
C GLY A 73 3.03 16.58 0.48
N LYS A 74 3.12 17.32 1.60
CA LYS A 74 4.04 18.46 1.72
C LYS A 74 5.50 17.99 1.81
N VAL A 75 5.75 16.93 2.58
CA VAL A 75 7.08 16.29 2.69
C VAL A 75 7.51 15.72 1.33
N LEU A 76 6.59 15.04 0.63
CA LEU A 76 6.82 14.49 -0.71
C LEU A 76 7.32 15.55 -1.69
N LYS A 77 6.71 16.73 -1.72
CA LYS A 77 7.14 17.84 -2.59
C LYS A 77 8.57 18.29 -2.28
N ARG A 78 8.98 18.28 -1.02
CA ARG A 78 10.34 18.64 -0.58
C ARG A 78 11.36 17.59 -1.02
N VAL A 79 11.04 16.30 -0.86
CA VAL A 79 11.92 15.19 -1.25
C VAL A 79 12.07 15.10 -2.77
N LEU A 80 10.97 15.21 -3.52
CA LEU A 80 10.99 15.18 -5.00
C LEU A 80 11.59 16.45 -5.62
N GLY A 81 11.50 17.61 -4.94
CA GLY A 81 12.21 18.83 -5.34
C GLY A 81 13.74 18.71 -5.27
N SER A 82 14.27 17.55 -4.87
CA SER A 82 15.70 17.26 -4.73
C SER A 82 16.19 16.06 -5.57
N ALA A 83 15.33 15.31 -6.29
CA ALA A 83 15.76 14.19 -7.13
C ALA A 83 14.71 13.79 -8.19
N GLU A 84 15.21 13.39 -9.37
CA GLU A 84 14.50 12.86 -10.54
C GLU A 84 13.40 11.82 -10.24
N PRO A 85 12.42 11.63 -11.14
CA PRO A 85 11.30 10.73 -10.92
C PRO A 85 11.77 9.27 -10.78
N ALA A 86 11.43 8.66 -9.66
CA ALA A 86 11.55 7.21 -9.45
C ALA A 86 10.75 6.43 -10.50
N PRO A 87 11.23 5.23 -10.92
CA PRO A 87 10.58 4.42 -11.93
C PRO A 87 9.16 4.05 -11.48
N THR A 88 8.23 4.11 -12.42
CA THR A 88 6.85 3.68 -12.26
C THR A 88 6.85 2.25 -11.74
N LEU A 89 6.24 2.03 -10.58
CA LEU A 89 5.79 0.70 -10.22
C LEU A 89 4.76 0.32 -11.28
N ASP A 90 5.15 -0.66 -12.08
CA ASP A 90 4.32 -1.31 -13.06
C ASP A 90 3.19 -2.02 -12.32
N ASP A 91 1.97 -1.51 -12.46
CA ASP A 91 0.74 -2.13 -11.98
C ASP A 91 0.41 -3.33 -12.90
N GLY A 92 1.27 -4.35 -12.89
CA GLY A 92 1.13 -5.57 -13.68
C GLY A 92 0.65 -6.77 -12.85
N GLU A 93 -0.60 -7.18 -13.08
CA GLU A 93 -1.13 -8.55 -12.97
C GLU A 93 -0.06 -9.66 -13.14
N HIS A 94 -0.07 -10.85 -12.55
CA HIS A 94 -1.15 -11.78 -12.20
C HIS A 94 -0.50 -12.90 -11.34
N ALA A 95 -1.12 -13.35 -10.25
CA ALA A 95 -0.93 -14.72 -9.78
C ALA A 95 -2.19 -15.51 -10.14
N ASP A 96 -2.19 -16.00 -11.38
CA ASP A 96 -3.07 -17.06 -11.84
C ASP A 96 -2.86 -18.29 -10.94
N VAL A 97 -3.78 -18.53 -10.01
CA VAL A 97 -3.86 -19.79 -9.27
C VAL A 97 -4.56 -20.81 -10.16
N THR A 98 -3.80 -21.44 -11.04
CA THR A 98 -4.24 -22.65 -11.73
C THR A 98 -4.51 -23.74 -10.68
N PRO A 99 -5.71 -24.34 -10.60
CA PRO A 99 -5.93 -25.46 -9.68
C PRO A 99 -5.17 -26.69 -10.18
N LEU A 100 -4.25 -27.20 -9.35
CA LEU A 100 -3.58 -28.48 -9.54
C LEU A 100 -4.62 -29.60 -9.57
N HIS A 101 -4.81 -30.22 -10.73
CA HIS A 101 -5.61 -31.44 -10.86
C HIS A 101 -4.86 -32.60 -10.18
N LEU A 102 -5.34 -33.02 -9.01
CA LEU A 102 -4.95 -34.31 -8.43
C LEU A 102 -5.57 -35.44 -9.24
N GLY A 103 -4.70 -36.25 -9.84
CA GLY A 103 -5.08 -37.45 -10.56
C GLY A 103 -5.77 -38.47 -9.64
N GLY A 104 -6.89 -39.00 -10.13
CA GLY A 104 -7.50 -40.23 -9.65
C GLY A 104 -7.69 -41.15 -10.85
N ALA A 105 -6.89 -42.21 -10.93
CA ALA A 105 -7.08 -43.30 -11.86
C ALA A 105 -8.12 -44.29 -11.29
N ALA A 106 -9.04 -44.77 -12.12
CA ALA A 106 -9.63 -46.10 -11.99
C ALA A 106 -10.07 -46.62 -13.39
N PRO A 107 -9.85 -47.91 -13.71
CA PRO A 107 -10.09 -48.49 -15.03
C PRO A 107 -11.39 -49.30 -15.14
N GLY A 108 -11.76 -49.68 -16.38
CA GLY A 108 -12.71 -50.77 -16.72
C GLY A 108 -13.99 -50.28 -17.43
N GLU A 109 -14.07 -50.34 -18.76
CA GLU A 109 -14.62 -51.45 -19.58
C GLU A 109 -16.15 -51.59 -19.57
N HIS A 110 -16.78 -51.28 -20.72
CA HIS A 110 -17.77 -52.09 -21.46
C HIS A 110 -18.29 -51.23 -22.64
N ASP A 111 -17.88 -51.48 -23.88
CA ASP A 111 -18.40 -52.46 -24.85
C ASP A 111 -19.61 -51.96 -25.66
N GLY A 112 -19.48 -52.03 -26.99
CA GLY A 112 -20.57 -51.92 -27.97
C GLY A 112 -20.63 -50.65 -28.83
N PRO A 113 -20.26 -50.71 -30.13
CA PRO A 113 -20.72 -49.74 -31.12
C PRO A 113 -22.04 -50.21 -31.75
N ALA A 114 -23.01 -49.31 -31.86
CA ALA A 114 -24.20 -49.51 -32.69
C ALA A 114 -24.24 -48.46 -33.82
N PRO A 115 -24.60 -48.86 -35.07
CA PRO A 115 -24.39 -48.07 -36.27
C PRO A 115 -25.59 -47.17 -36.61
N GLY A 116 -25.34 -46.18 -37.48
CA GLY A 116 -26.33 -45.19 -37.90
C GLY A 116 -27.45 -45.68 -38.83
N SER A 117 -28.43 -44.80 -39.00
CA SER A 117 -29.37 -44.59 -40.14
C SER A 117 -30.44 -43.63 -39.59
N GLY A 118 -30.74 -42.48 -40.19
CA GLY A 118 -31.31 -42.30 -41.51
C GLY A 118 -32.76 -41.80 -41.31
N GLY A 119 -33.12 -40.66 -41.91
CA GLY A 119 -34.45 -40.07 -41.85
C GLY A 119 -34.44 -38.56 -41.89
#